data_AF-A0A0M2S930-F1
#
_entry.id   AF-A0A0M2S930-F1
#
_cell.length_a   1.000
_cell.length_b   1.000
_cell.length_c   1.000
_cell.angle_alpha   90.00
_cell.angle_beta   90.00
_cell.angle_gamma   90.00
#
_symmetry.space_group_name_H-M   'P 1'
#
loop_
_entity.id
_entity.type
_entity.pdbx_description
1 polymer ?
#
loop_
_entity_poly.entity_id
_entity_poly.type
_entity_poly.pdbx_seq_one_letter_code
_entity_poly.pdbx_strand_id
1 'polypeptide(L)'
;MSIRRSRLTSLLAATVGLVAAGAFTGPASAAPSYTAGQLAQVDAAVAASGVDGLAWRVDAAANRVVVTADESVSAAELARLKKSAGAASGAIRVDRARGTFRPLLSAGNAIYGGGYRCSLGFNVVKGGVYYFLTAGHCGNVANTWYTNSSQSTLIGPTVGSSFPGNDYALVRYDNAGLSHPGGYTAANAFVGEAVKRTGSTTGTHSGTVTALNVTVRYQGSGTVKGMIQTTVCAEPGDSGGALYDGTKALGITSGGSGDCKRGGTTFFQPVTEAASAYGVTVY
;
A
#
# COMPACT_ATOMS: atom_id res chain seq x y z
N MET A 1 -33.98 39.19 -76.47
CA MET A 1 -33.78 39.88 -77.76
C MET A 1 -32.41 40.51 -77.74
N SER A 2 -31.57 40.18 -78.73
CA SER A 2 -30.27 40.79 -79.04
C SER A 2 -29.15 40.68 -78.01
N ILE A 3 -27.85 40.59 -78.34
CA ILE A 3 -27.03 40.21 -79.51
C ILE A 3 -25.66 40.80 -79.16
N ARG A 4 -24.58 40.00 -79.33
CA ARG A 4 -23.22 40.35 -79.80
C ARG A 4 -22.49 41.57 -79.17
N ARG A 5 -21.15 41.68 -79.12
CA ARG A 5 -19.92 40.95 -79.46
C ARG A 5 -18.81 41.97 -79.14
N SER A 6 -17.57 41.49 -78.98
CA SER A 6 -16.33 42.13 -79.50
C SER A 6 -15.84 43.38 -78.74
N ARG A 7 -14.56 43.65 -78.47
CA ARG A 7 -13.23 43.19 -78.92
C ARG A 7 -12.21 43.84 -77.94
N LEU A 8 -11.25 43.08 -77.38
CA LEU A 8 -9.81 43.04 -77.76
C LEU A 8 -8.95 44.23 -77.33
N THR A 9 -7.67 43.92 -77.02
CA THR A 9 -6.47 44.77 -76.75
C THR A 9 -6.29 45.24 -75.29
N SER A 10 -5.13 45.20 -74.63
CA SER A 10 -3.77 44.68 -74.93
C SER A 10 -2.96 44.56 -73.61
N LEU A 11 -1.89 43.77 -73.65
CA LEU A 11 -0.95 43.41 -72.59
C LEU A 11 -0.25 44.58 -71.85
N LEU A 12 0.03 44.39 -70.56
CA LEU A 12 1.31 44.79 -69.95
C LEU A 12 1.69 43.83 -68.80
N ALA A 13 2.85 43.20 -68.95
CA ALA A 13 3.46 42.29 -67.99
C ALA A 13 4.23 43.08 -66.92
N ALA A 14 4.12 42.66 -65.66
CA ALA A 14 5.03 43.06 -64.59
C ALA A 14 5.42 41.81 -63.78
N THR A 15 6.66 41.34 -64.01
CA THR A 15 7.30 40.27 -63.25
C THR A 15 7.77 40.80 -61.89
N VAL A 16 7.19 40.33 -60.79
CA VAL A 16 7.69 40.55 -59.42
C VAL A 16 8.47 39.30 -59.02
N GLY A 17 9.78 39.45 -58.83
CA GLY A 17 10.65 38.39 -58.31
C GLY A 17 10.44 38.18 -56.81
N LEU A 18 10.04 36.97 -56.42
CA LEU A 18 9.99 36.55 -55.02
C LEU A 18 11.37 36.03 -54.60
N VAL A 19 12.02 36.71 -53.64
CA VAL A 19 13.19 36.18 -52.93
C VAL A 19 12.68 35.43 -51.70
N ALA A 20 12.77 34.09 -51.72
CA ALA A 20 12.47 33.27 -50.55
C ALA A 20 13.69 33.21 -49.62
N ALA A 21 13.62 33.85 -48.46
CA ALA A 21 14.57 33.66 -47.37
C ALA A 21 14.28 32.32 -46.68
N GLY A 22 15.17 31.33 -46.84
CA GLY A 22 15.08 30.05 -46.15
C GLY A 22 15.38 30.20 -44.66
N ALA A 23 14.39 29.94 -43.80
CA ALA A 23 14.62 29.74 -42.39
C ALA A 23 15.22 28.33 -42.18
N PHE A 24 16.48 28.26 -41.79
CA PHE A 24 17.09 27.01 -41.33
C PHE A 24 16.53 26.64 -39.95
N THR A 25 15.52 25.77 -39.92
CA THR A 25 15.19 25.01 -38.72
C THR A 25 16.27 23.94 -38.54
N GLY A 26 17.22 24.17 -37.64
CA GLY A 26 18.15 23.12 -37.21
C GLY A 26 17.36 21.91 -36.67
N PRO A 27 17.86 20.68 -36.83
CA PRO A 27 17.17 19.51 -36.32
C PRO A 27 17.00 19.64 -34.79
N ALA A 28 15.77 19.47 -34.30
CA ALA A 28 15.53 19.30 -32.87
C ALA A 28 16.34 18.08 -32.41
N SER A 29 17.32 18.28 -31.53
CA SER A 29 18.08 17.18 -30.94
C SER A 29 17.11 16.18 -30.34
N ALA A 30 17.11 14.94 -30.85
CA ALA A 30 16.31 13.87 -30.29
C ALA A 30 16.64 13.75 -28.79
N ALA A 31 15.61 13.61 -27.96
CA ALA A 31 15.82 13.37 -26.53
C ALA A 31 16.76 12.15 -26.37
N PRO A 32 17.73 12.22 -25.43
CA PRO A 32 18.63 11.11 -25.21
C PRO A 32 17.80 9.85 -24.92
N SER A 33 18.09 8.78 -25.67
CA SER A 33 17.49 7.47 -25.46
C SER A 33 18.45 6.64 -24.61
N TYR A 34 17.93 6.07 -23.54
CA TYR A 34 18.65 5.25 -22.59
C TYR A 34 18.42 3.76 -22.89
N THR A 35 19.48 2.98 -22.88
CA THR A 35 19.37 1.52 -22.98
C THR A 35 18.76 0.94 -21.71
N ALA A 36 18.24 -0.30 -21.79
CA ALA A 36 17.77 -1.02 -20.62
C ALA A 36 18.85 -1.15 -19.53
N GLY A 37 20.12 -1.33 -19.93
CA GLY A 37 21.25 -1.39 -19.00
C GLY A 37 21.51 -0.06 -18.28
N GLN A 38 21.38 1.06 -19.00
CA GLN A 38 21.49 2.39 -18.40
C GLN A 38 20.34 2.68 -17.42
N LEU A 39 19.10 2.31 -17.78
CA LEU A 39 17.94 2.46 -16.88
C LEU A 39 18.09 1.60 -15.61
N ALA A 40 18.60 0.37 -15.74
CA ALA A 40 18.90 -0.50 -14.60
C ALA A 40 20.02 0.07 -13.71
N GLN A 41 21.06 0.67 -14.30
CA GLN A 41 22.11 1.35 -13.54
C GLN A 41 21.56 2.52 -12.72
N VAL A 42 20.65 3.30 -13.31
CA VAL A 42 20.01 4.44 -12.64
C VAL A 42 19.10 3.96 -11.50
N ASP A 43 18.29 2.92 -11.73
CA ASP A 43 17.45 2.30 -10.69
C ASP A 43 18.28 1.84 -9.47
N ALA A 44 19.41 1.15 -9.72
CA ALA A 44 20.34 0.73 -8.68
C ALA A 44 20.96 1.93 -7.93
N ALA A 45 21.26 3.03 -8.62
CA ALA A 45 21.79 4.23 -7.99
C ALA A 45 20.77 4.93 -7.08
N VAL A 46 19.48 4.91 -7.43
CA VAL A 46 18.39 5.39 -6.57
C VAL A 46 18.26 4.51 -5.33
N ALA A 47 18.24 3.19 -5.51
CA ALA A 47 18.17 2.23 -4.42
C ALA A 47 19.34 2.37 -3.42
N ALA A 48 20.55 2.61 -3.92
CA ALA A 48 21.75 2.75 -3.09
C ALA A 48 21.91 4.14 -2.43
N SER A 49 21.02 5.10 -2.71
CA SER A 49 21.19 6.49 -2.25
C SER A 49 21.04 6.68 -0.74
N GLY A 50 20.27 5.83 -0.07
CA GLY A 50 19.96 5.94 1.36
C GLY A 50 19.16 7.19 1.73
N VAL A 51 18.56 7.87 0.75
CA VAL A 51 17.73 9.06 0.97
C VAL A 51 16.30 8.61 1.27
N ASP A 52 15.85 8.84 2.51
CA ASP A 52 14.46 8.61 2.91
C ASP A 52 13.52 9.58 2.18
N GLY A 53 12.21 9.25 2.10
CA GLY A 53 11.23 10.11 1.43
C GLY A 53 11.22 10.01 -0.11
N LEU A 54 11.87 8.99 -0.68
CA LEU A 54 11.84 8.67 -2.12
C LEU A 54 10.97 7.45 -2.44
N ALA A 55 10.22 7.53 -3.54
CA ALA A 55 9.58 6.40 -4.21
C ALA A 55 9.97 6.41 -5.69
N TRP A 56 10.34 5.28 -6.29
CA TRP A 56 10.79 5.28 -7.69
C TRP A 56 10.34 4.06 -8.49
N ARG A 57 10.34 4.21 -9.82
CA ARG A 57 10.07 3.13 -10.78
C ARG A 57 10.83 3.35 -12.09
N VAL A 58 11.10 2.27 -12.81
CA VAL A 58 11.51 2.32 -14.22
C VAL A 58 10.27 2.43 -15.10
N ASP A 59 10.19 3.48 -15.91
CA ASP A 59 9.15 3.68 -16.92
C ASP A 59 9.76 3.42 -18.31
N ALA A 60 9.63 2.17 -18.76
CA ALA A 60 10.20 1.74 -20.03
C ALA A 60 9.57 2.46 -21.23
N ALA A 61 8.26 2.76 -21.16
CA ALA A 61 7.54 3.45 -22.23
C ALA A 61 8.00 4.91 -22.38
N ALA A 62 8.23 5.59 -21.26
CA ALA A 62 8.74 6.96 -21.24
C ALA A 62 10.29 7.04 -21.24
N ASN A 63 10.98 5.90 -21.33
CA ASN A 63 12.43 5.72 -21.34
C ASN A 63 13.16 6.46 -20.21
N ARG A 64 12.70 6.28 -18.96
CA ARG A 64 13.21 7.03 -17.79
C ARG A 64 13.02 6.27 -16.47
N VAL A 65 13.69 6.73 -15.42
CA VAL A 65 13.40 6.37 -14.03
C VAL A 65 12.66 7.54 -13.38
N VAL A 66 11.44 7.30 -12.93
CA VAL A 66 10.62 8.32 -12.27
C VAL A 66 10.84 8.20 -10.76
N VAL A 67 11.36 9.25 -10.15
CA VAL A 67 11.58 9.36 -8.71
C VAL A 67 10.61 10.40 -8.16
N THR A 68 9.67 9.98 -7.32
CA THR A 68 8.81 10.88 -6.56
C THR A 68 9.45 11.13 -5.20
N ALA A 69 9.73 12.39 -4.89
CA ALA A 69 10.35 12.81 -3.65
C ALA A 69 9.36 13.64 -2.82
N ASP A 70 9.17 13.28 -1.56
CA ASP A 70 8.30 13.99 -0.63
C ASP A 70 8.92 15.32 -0.13
N GLU A 71 8.19 16.09 0.68
CA GLU A 71 8.63 17.41 1.16
C GLU A 71 9.86 17.38 2.07
N SER A 72 10.21 16.24 2.68
CA SER A 72 11.40 16.12 3.53
C SER A 72 12.70 16.05 2.73
N VAL A 73 12.64 15.56 1.48
CA VAL A 73 13.82 15.42 0.63
C VAL A 73 14.28 16.78 0.10
N SER A 74 15.51 17.15 0.45
CA SER A 74 16.13 18.40 0.03
C SER A 74 16.63 18.37 -1.41
N ALA A 75 16.78 19.55 -2.02
CA ALA A 75 17.41 19.68 -3.32
C ALA A 75 18.85 19.15 -3.35
N ALA A 76 19.56 19.22 -2.21
CA ALA A 76 20.92 18.71 -2.09
C ALA A 76 20.98 17.18 -2.13
N GLU A 77 20.04 16.48 -1.49
CA GLU A 77 19.92 15.02 -1.56
C GLU A 77 19.57 14.56 -2.98
N LEU A 78 18.62 15.24 -3.63
CA LEU A 78 18.29 14.96 -5.04
C LEU A 78 19.47 15.20 -5.99
N ALA A 79 20.29 16.22 -5.73
CA ALA A 79 21.50 16.49 -6.51
C ALA A 79 22.55 15.39 -6.30
N ARG A 80 22.75 14.90 -5.06
CA ARG A 80 23.64 13.77 -4.77
C ARG A 80 23.17 12.49 -5.46
N LEU A 81 21.87 12.21 -5.42
CA LEU A 81 21.24 11.10 -6.12
C LEU A 81 21.49 11.16 -7.64
N LYS A 82 21.25 12.32 -8.27
CA LYS A 82 21.54 12.48 -9.70
C LYS A 82 23.02 12.28 -10.01
N LYS A 83 23.91 12.75 -9.13
CA LYS A 83 25.35 12.55 -9.30
C LYS A 83 25.75 11.07 -9.21
N SER A 84 25.15 10.28 -8.32
CA SER A 84 25.46 8.85 -8.19
C SER A 84 25.01 8.02 -9.40
N ALA A 85 23.98 8.47 -10.11
CA ALA A 85 23.52 7.85 -11.36
C ALA A 85 24.46 8.09 -12.58
N GLY A 86 25.49 8.92 -12.43
CA GLY A 86 26.55 9.09 -13.42
C GLY A 86 26.06 9.63 -14.77
N ALA A 87 26.62 9.10 -15.86
CA ALA A 87 26.36 9.55 -17.23
C ALA A 87 24.88 9.37 -17.66
N ALA A 88 24.14 8.47 -17.01
CA ALA A 88 22.73 8.22 -17.28
C ALA A 88 21.77 9.04 -16.38
N SER A 89 22.28 9.98 -15.57
CA SER A 89 21.47 10.79 -14.64
C SER A 89 20.34 11.60 -15.28
N GLY A 90 20.46 11.92 -16.58
CA GLY A 90 19.38 12.55 -17.36
C GLY A 90 18.13 11.67 -17.50
N ALA A 91 18.23 10.36 -17.26
CA ALA A 91 17.10 9.44 -17.21
C ALA A 91 16.24 9.63 -15.95
N ILE A 92 16.71 10.36 -14.94
CA ILE A 92 15.95 10.60 -13.71
C ILE A 92 14.97 11.76 -13.91
N ARG A 93 13.67 11.45 -13.87
CA ARG A 93 12.59 12.43 -13.74
C ARG A 93 12.16 12.53 -12.29
N VAL A 94 12.37 13.69 -11.67
CA VAL A 94 11.94 13.94 -10.28
C VAL A 94 10.57 14.60 -10.23
N ASP A 95 9.60 13.90 -9.63
CA ASP A 95 8.30 14.44 -9.25
C ASP A 95 8.29 14.80 -7.76
N ARG A 96 7.47 15.77 -7.36
CA ARG A 96 7.33 16.19 -5.95
C ARG A 96 5.96 15.81 -5.42
N ALA A 97 5.94 15.06 -4.32
CA ALA A 97 4.72 14.81 -3.57
C ALA A 97 4.54 15.89 -2.49
N ARG A 98 3.30 16.16 -2.12
CA ARG A 98 2.99 17.00 -0.94
C ARG A 98 3.05 16.16 0.33
N GLY A 99 3.41 16.79 1.44
CA GLY A 99 3.64 16.14 2.72
C GLY A 99 4.89 15.26 2.76
N THR A 100 5.06 14.54 3.87
CA THR A 100 6.11 13.54 4.06
C THR A 100 5.52 12.14 3.97
N PHE A 101 6.22 11.24 3.31
CA PHE A 101 5.87 9.83 3.28
C PHE A 101 6.04 9.28 4.69
N ARG A 102 4.93 8.80 5.24
CA ARG A 102 4.88 8.21 6.56
C ARG A 102 4.21 6.86 6.47
N PRO A 103 4.67 5.85 7.23
CA PRO A 103 3.96 4.59 7.33
C PRO A 103 2.54 4.85 7.83
N LEU A 104 1.56 4.39 7.07
CA LEU A 104 0.17 4.32 7.49
C LEU A 104 -0.08 2.92 8.04
N LEU A 105 -0.78 2.83 9.17
CA LEU A 105 -1.17 1.56 9.74
C LEU A 105 -2.69 1.42 9.72
N SER A 106 -3.14 0.67 8.74
CA SER A 106 -4.52 0.34 8.44
C SER A 106 -4.75 -1.15 8.57
N ALA A 107 -6.03 -1.54 8.59
CA ALA A 107 -6.46 -2.92 8.62
C ALA A 107 -5.71 -3.80 7.60
N GLY A 108 -5.10 -4.87 8.09
CA GLY A 108 -4.32 -5.84 7.33
C GLY A 108 -2.87 -5.45 7.02
N ASN A 109 -2.39 -4.28 7.46
CA ASN A 109 -0.97 -3.93 7.29
C ASN A 109 -0.04 -4.83 8.12
N ALA A 110 1.19 -5.01 7.64
CA ALA A 110 2.20 -5.82 8.31
C ALA A 110 2.64 -5.17 9.62
N ILE A 111 2.76 -6.01 10.67
CA ILE A 111 3.39 -5.66 11.93
C ILE A 111 4.46 -6.69 12.23
N TYR A 112 5.61 -6.25 12.73
CA TYR A 112 6.79 -7.08 12.94
C TYR A 112 7.22 -7.05 14.40
N GLY A 113 7.52 -8.19 14.99
CA GLY A 113 7.92 -8.29 16.39
C GLY A 113 8.24 -9.74 16.79
N GLY A 114 9.14 -9.94 17.73
CA GLY A 114 9.50 -11.29 18.22
C GLY A 114 10.11 -12.23 17.16
N GLY A 115 10.60 -11.69 16.03
CA GLY A 115 11.05 -12.47 14.88
C GLY A 115 9.93 -12.91 13.93
N TYR A 116 8.68 -12.50 14.18
CA TYR A 116 7.51 -12.84 13.38
C TYR A 116 6.95 -11.63 12.64
N ARG A 117 6.21 -11.91 11.57
CA ARG A 117 5.33 -10.96 10.90
C ARG A 117 3.89 -11.41 11.15
N CYS A 118 3.07 -10.47 11.63
CA CYS A 118 1.62 -10.61 11.70
C CYS A 118 0.97 -9.44 10.95
N SER A 119 -0.35 -9.35 11.07
CA SER A 119 -1.15 -8.29 10.47
C SER A 119 -1.91 -7.52 11.54
N LEU A 120 -2.09 -6.23 11.30
CA LEU A 120 -2.96 -5.36 12.08
C LEU A 120 -4.43 -5.71 11.78
N GLY A 121 -5.26 -5.81 12.81
CA GLY A 121 -6.70 -6.04 12.67
C GLY A 121 -7.44 -4.73 12.50
N PHE A 122 -7.76 -4.08 13.61
CA PHE A 122 -8.48 -2.80 13.60
C PHE A 122 -7.86 -1.81 14.57
N ASN A 123 -7.78 -0.55 14.16
CA ASN A 123 -7.45 0.54 15.07
C ASN A 123 -8.60 0.76 16.04
N VAL A 124 -8.26 0.99 17.31
CA VAL A 124 -9.21 1.18 18.40
C VAL A 124 -8.73 2.26 19.36
N VAL A 125 -9.65 2.85 20.11
CA VAL A 125 -9.36 3.96 21.02
C VAL A 125 -9.96 3.71 22.39
N LYS A 126 -9.27 4.15 23.44
CA LYS A 126 -9.77 4.18 24.82
C LYS A 126 -9.23 5.39 25.54
N GLY A 127 -10.12 6.26 26.02
CA GLY A 127 -9.73 7.45 26.80
C GLY A 127 -8.75 8.37 26.06
N GLY A 128 -8.86 8.49 24.73
CA GLY A 128 -7.95 9.30 23.90
C GLY A 128 -6.60 8.64 23.58
N VAL A 129 -6.34 7.43 24.09
CA VAL A 129 -5.16 6.64 23.74
C VAL A 129 -5.50 5.67 22.61
N TYR A 130 -4.63 5.62 21.60
CA TYR A 130 -4.82 4.78 20.41
C TYR A 130 -4.10 3.45 20.54
N TYR A 131 -4.77 2.43 20.02
CA TYR A 131 -4.30 1.05 19.99
C TYR A 131 -4.71 0.41 18.66
N PHE A 132 -4.26 -0.81 18.45
CA PHE A 132 -4.88 -1.70 17.48
C PHE A 132 -5.07 -3.09 18.07
N LEU A 133 -6.07 -3.79 17.55
CA LEU A 133 -6.31 -5.20 17.80
C LEU A 133 -5.53 -6.04 16.79
N THR A 134 -4.93 -7.14 17.26
CA THR A 134 -4.32 -8.20 16.43
C THR A 134 -4.58 -9.56 17.09
N ALA A 135 -4.01 -10.65 16.57
CA ALA A 135 -4.19 -11.97 17.15
C ALA A 135 -3.41 -12.13 18.48
N GLY A 136 -3.99 -12.87 19.43
CA GLY A 136 -3.38 -13.17 20.72
C GLY A 136 -2.13 -14.02 20.61
N HIS A 137 -2.11 -15.01 19.72
CA HIS A 137 -0.90 -15.80 19.48
C HIS A 137 0.27 -14.95 18.93
N CYS A 138 -0.03 -13.87 18.20
CA CYS A 138 0.96 -12.86 17.79
C CYS A 138 1.41 -12.02 18.99
N GLY A 139 0.47 -11.55 19.82
CA GLY A 139 0.77 -10.78 21.03
C GLY A 139 1.61 -11.55 22.06
N ASN A 140 1.46 -12.87 22.16
CA ASN A 140 2.22 -13.71 23.09
C ASN A 140 3.71 -13.84 22.71
N VAL A 141 4.04 -13.75 21.42
CA VAL A 141 5.42 -13.93 20.94
C VAL A 141 6.15 -12.60 20.71
N ALA A 142 5.43 -11.47 20.72
CA ALA A 142 5.99 -10.14 20.47
C ALA A 142 5.56 -9.14 21.55
N ASN A 143 6.53 -8.69 22.35
CA ASN A 143 6.32 -7.61 23.33
C ASN A 143 6.28 -6.21 22.69
N THR A 144 6.97 -6.04 21.57
CA THR A 144 7.12 -4.76 20.87
C THR A 144 6.92 -4.96 19.38
N TRP A 145 6.18 -4.04 18.76
CA TRP A 145 5.82 -4.07 17.35
C TRP A 145 6.45 -2.94 16.55
N TYR A 146 6.78 -3.23 15.30
CA TYR A 146 7.40 -2.33 14.33
C TYR A 146 6.68 -2.39 12.99
N THR A 147 6.77 -1.32 12.20
CA THR A 147 6.12 -1.25 10.87
C THR A 147 6.87 -2.03 9.79
N ASN A 148 8.10 -2.45 10.06
CA ASN A 148 8.99 -3.08 9.10
C ASN A 148 9.83 -4.21 9.72
N SER A 149 10.33 -5.10 8.87
CA SER A 149 11.11 -6.28 9.27
C SER A 149 12.48 -5.95 9.86
N SER A 150 13.08 -4.80 9.51
CA SER A 150 14.33 -4.32 10.11
C SER A 150 14.13 -3.70 11.49
N GLN A 151 12.89 -3.61 11.98
CA GLN A 151 12.51 -3.09 13.28
C GLN A 151 13.00 -1.64 13.53
N SER A 152 13.05 -0.82 12.47
CA SER A 152 13.55 0.56 12.57
C SER A 152 12.48 1.59 12.94
N THR A 153 11.20 1.28 12.72
CA THR A 153 10.09 2.20 13.04
C THR A 153 9.18 1.56 14.06
N LEU A 154 9.33 2.00 15.31
CA LEU A 154 8.53 1.54 16.45
C LEU A 154 7.05 1.88 16.23
N ILE A 155 6.18 0.93 16.54
CA ILE A 155 4.75 1.14 16.70
C ILE A 155 4.44 1.32 18.19
N GLY A 156 4.81 0.32 18.99
CA GLY A 156 4.62 0.30 20.44
C GLY A 156 4.43 -1.12 20.97
N PRO A 157 4.13 -1.27 22.27
CA PRO A 157 4.12 -2.56 22.94
C PRO A 157 2.76 -3.26 22.92
N THR A 158 2.79 -4.59 23.00
CA THR A 158 1.61 -5.38 23.39
C THR A 158 1.27 -5.06 24.84
N VAL A 159 0.04 -4.61 25.11
CA VAL A 159 -0.44 -4.23 26.45
C VAL A 159 -1.46 -5.22 27.03
N GLY A 160 -1.92 -6.17 26.21
CA GLY A 160 -2.79 -7.26 26.60
C GLY A 160 -2.79 -8.33 25.53
N SER A 161 -2.84 -9.59 25.93
CA SER A 161 -2.94 -10.72 25.02
C SER A 161 -3.70 -11.86 25.70
N SER A 162 -4.51 -12.58 24.93
CA SER A 162 -5.25 -13.75 25.38
C SER A 162 -5.19 -14.82 24.30
N PHE A 163 -4.37 -15.85 24.52
CA PHE A 163 -4.28 -17.07 23.71
C PHE A 163 -3.53 -18.18 24.47
N PRO A 164 -4.00 -19.45 24.45
CA PRO A 164 -5.23 -19.93 23.83
C PRO A 164 -6.48 -19.61 24.70
N GLY A 165 -7.62 -20.24 24.40
CA GLY A 165 -8.94 -19.92 24.95
C GLY A 165 -9.69 -18.97 24.02
N ASN A 166 -9.12 -17.79 23.83
CA ASN A 166 -9.47 -16.78 22.84
C ASN A 166 -8.25 -16.52 21.93
N ASP A 167 -8.36 -15.62 20.94
CA ASP A 167 -7.20 -15.23 20.13
C ASP A 167 -7.21 -13.74 19.74
N TYR A 168 -6.98 -12.87 20.73
CA TYR A 168 -6.83 -11.42 20.52
C TYR A 168 -5.70 -10.83 21.37
N ALA A 169 -5.09 -9.77 20.86
CA ALA A 169 -4.14 -8.93 21.57
C ALA A 169 -4.44 -7.45 21.31
N LEU A 170 -4.01 -6.61 22.25
CA LEU A 170 -4.08 -5.16 22.17
C LEU A 170 -2.66 -4.59 22.16
N VAL A 171 -2.37 -3.77 21.16
CA VAL A 171 -1.06 -3.11 21.02
C VAL A 171 -1.27 -1.60 21.09
N ARG A 172 -0.49 -0.91 21.93
CA ARG A 172 -0.57 0.54 22.08
C ARG A 172 0.29 1.23 21.02
N TYR A 173 -0.21 2.33 20.48
CA TYR A 173 0.60 3.26 19.69
C TYR A 173 1.42 4.15 20.61
N ASP A 174 2.74 3.97 20.61
CA ASP A 174 3.69 4.87 21.30
C ASP A 174 4.31 5.89 20.32
N ASN A 175 4.27 5.61 19.02
CA ASN A 175 4.79 6.51 18.00
C ASN A 175 3.70 7.42 17.43
N ALA A 176 3.67 8.67 17.92
CA ALA A 176 2.74 9.71 17.47
C ALA A 176 2.90 10.13 16.00
N GLY A 177 3.98 9.71 15.33
CA GLY A 177 4.20 9.97 13.91
C GLY A 177 3.41 9.05 12.97
N LEU A 178 2.92 7.91 13.48
CA LEU A 178 2.19 6.92 12.71
C LEU A 178 0.71 7.31 12.60
N SER A 179 0.19 7.29 11.37
CA SER A 179 -1.25 7.42 11.18
C SER A 179 -1.93 6.09 11.47
N HIS A 180 -3.02 6.15 12.24
CA HIS A 180 -3.90 5.03 12.58
C HIS A 180 -5.32 5.35 12.12
N PRO A 181 -5.57 5.35 10.79
CA PRO A 181 -6.88 5.63 10.22
C PRO A 181 -7.96 4.72 10.81
N GLY A 182 -9.09 5.31 11.17
CA GLY A 182 -10.31 4.58 11.52
C GLY A 182 -11.15 4.26 10.29
N GLY A 183 -12.47 4.27 10.44
CA GLY A 183 -13.45 4.03 9.39
C GLY A 183 -14.20 2.70 9.54
N TYR A 184 -14.07 2.04 10.70
CA TYR A 184 -14.81 0.81 10.99
C TYR A 184 -15.68 0.95 12.23
N THR A 185 -16.70 0.11 12.33
CA THR A 185 -17.54 -0.03 13.53
C THR A 185 -17.68 -1.50 13.87
N ALA A 186 -17.46 -1.86 15.13
CA ALA A 186 -17.58 -3.24 15.58
C ALA A 186 -19.01 -3.78 15.34
N ALA A 187 -19.10 -4.97 14.77
CA ALA A 187 -20.37 -5.66 14.54
C ALA A 187 -20.20 -7.17 14.70
N ASN A 188 -21.30 -7.88 14.95
CA ASN A 188 -21.32 -9.34 14.97
C ASN A 188 -21.56 -9.88 13.57
N ALA A 189 -20.82 -10.94 13.21
CA ALA A 189 -21.02 -11.63 11.94
C ALA A 189 -22.28 -12.52 11.97
N PHE A 190 -22.81 -12.86 10.79
CA PHE A 190 -23.88 -13.86 10.63
C PHE A 190 -23.54 -14.90 9.57
N VAL A 191 -24.11 -16.11 9.68
CA VAL A 191 -23.88 -17.18 8.69
C VAL A 191 -24.48 -16.77 7.34
N GLY A 192 -23.71 -16.97 6.26
CA GLY A 192 -24.06 -16.51 4.92
C GLY A 192 -23.62 -15.09 4.59
N GLU A 193 -23.04 -14.35 5.56
CA GLU A 193 -22.52 -13.00 5.33
C GLU A 193 -21.34 -13.04 4.34
N ALA A 194 -21.42 -12.21 3.30
CA ALA A 194 -20.32 -11.96 2.39
C ALA A 194 -19.29 -11.06 3.08
N VAL A 195 -18.05 -11.52 3.14
CA VAL A 195 -17.01 -10.87 3.94
C VAL A 195 -15.72 -10.75 3.15
N LYS A 196 -14.92 -9.75 3.52
CA LYS A 196 -13.54 -9.58 3.08
C LYS A 196 -12.60 -9.77 4.24
N ARG A 197 -11.43 -10.34 3.97
CA ARG A 197 -10.29 -10.32 4.88
C ARG A 197 -9.14 -9.57 4.22
N THR A 198 -8.44 -8.72 4.97
CA THR A 198 -7.16 -8.14 4.54
C THR A 198 -6.06 -8.55 5.51
N GLY A 199 -4.94 -9.03 4.97
CA GLY A 199 -3.75 -9.40 5.73
C GLY A 199 -2.48 -9.15 4.93
N SER A 200 -1.35 -9.10 5.62
CA SER A 200 -0.09 -8.62 5.06
C SER A 200 0.63 -9.64 4.18
N THR A 201 0.21 -10.92 4.19
CA THR A 201 0.82 -11.95 3.33
C THR A 201 0.10 -12.01 1.99
N THR A 202 -1.21 -12.22 2.02
CA THR A 202 -1.98 -12.56 0.83
C THR A 202 -2.81 -11.38 0.31
N GLY A 203 -2.86 -10.27 1.06
CA GLY A 203 -3.64 -9.10 0.68
C GLY A 203 -5.12 -9.28 1.02
N THR A 204 -6.00 -8.78 0.14
CA THR A 204 -7.45 -8.78 0.36
C THR A 204 -8.12 -9.93 -0.39
N HIS A 205 -8.86 -10.76 0.34
CA HIS A 205 -9.64 -11.86 -0.21
C HIS A 205 -11.08 -11.80 0.24
N SER A 206 -11.99 -12.31 -0.58
CA SER A 206 -13.42 -12.39 -0.28
C SER A 206 -13.84 -13.83 0.02
N GLY A 207 -14.94 -13.99 0.73
CA GLY A 207 -15.52 -15.29 1.04
C GLY A 207 -16.82 -15.11 1.82
N THR A 208 -17.22 -16.17 2.52
CA THR A 208 -18.52 -16.21 3.21
C THR A 208 -18.34 -16.81 4.60
N VAL A 209 -19.06 -16.28 5.57
CA VAL A 209 -19.19 -16.87 6.90
C VAL A 209 -20.00 -18.16 6.80
N THR A 210 -19.42 -19.28 7.24
CA THR A 210 -20.05 -20.61 7.16
C THR A 210 -20.52 -21.14 8.51
N ALA A 211 -19.91 -20.70 9.61
CA ALA A 211 -20.34 -21.03 10.95
C ALA A 211 -19.88 -19.97 11.97
N LEU A 212 -20.54 -19.95 13.12
CA LEU A 212 -20.22 -19.10 14.27
C LEU A 212 -20.06 -19.97 15.52
N ASN A 213 -19.48 -19.40 16.58
CA ASN A 213 -19.23 -20.08 17.85
C ASN A 213 -18.40 -21.38 17.70
N VAL A 214 -17.50 -21.42 16.70
CA VAL A 214 -16.69 -22.59 16.43
C VAL A 214 -15.60 -22.73 17.48
N THR A 215 -15.36 -23.97 17.92
CA THR A 215 -14.19 -24.32 18.74
C THR A 215 -13.14 -24.95 17.83
N VAL A 216 -11.93 -24.42 17.88
CA VAL A 216 -10.80 -24.83 17.05
C VAL A 216 -9.68 -25.31 17.98
N ARG A 217 -9.14 -26.49 17.72
CA ARG A 217 -7.94 -26.99 18.42
C ARG A 217 -6.75 -26.92 17.48
N TYR A 218 -5.91 -25.91 17.66
CA TYR A 218 -4.67 -25.76 16.90
C TYR A 218 -3.63 -26.77 17.36
N GLN A 219 -3.02 -27.47 16.40
CA GLN A 219 -1.97 -28.43 16.67
C GLN A 219 -0.77 -27.71 17.33
N GLY A 220 -0.42 -28.14 18.54
CA GLY A 220 0.70 -27.56 19.31
C GLY A 220 0.41 -26.21 19.98
N SER A 221 -0.73 -25.56 19.73
CA SER A 221 -1.01 -24.19 20.19
C SER A 221 -2.25 -24.04 21.09
N GLY A 222 -2.99 -25.13 21.32
CA GLY A 222 -4.12 -25.15 22.26
C GLY A 222 -5.49 -25.05 21.59
N THR A 223 -6.53 -24.78 22.39
CA THR A 223 -7.93 -24.71 21.93
C THR A 223 -8.46 -23.29 22.07
N VAL A 224 -9.14 -22.80 21.03
CA VAL A 224 -9.79 -21.48 20.99
C VAL A 224 -11.29 -21.69 20.74
N LYS A 225 -12.15 -20.90 21.39
CA LYS A 225 -13.61 -21.03 21.32
C LYS A 225 -14.24 -19.75 20.75
N GLY A 226 -15.53 -19.81 20.41
CA GLY A 226 -16.29 -18.62 20.00
C GLY A 226 -15.97 -18.10 18.59
N MET A 227 -15.30 -18.90 17.76
CA MET A 227 -14.72 -18.42 16.50
C MET A 227 -15.76 -18.28 15.38
N ILE A 228 -15.52 -17.30 14.50
CA ILE A 228 -16.18 -17.17 13.20
C ILE A 228 -15.43 -18.07 12.22
N GLN A 229 -16.13 -18.94 11.51
CA GLN A 229 -15.56 -19.77 10.45
C GLN A 229 -15.97 -19.22 9.08
N THR A 230 -15.03 -19.14 8.14
CA THR A 230 -15.30 -18.65 6.79
C THR A 230 -14.61 -19.50 5.72
N THR A 231 -15.02 -19.29 4.47
CA THR A 231 -14.32 -19.79 3.26
C THR A 231 -13.16 -18.90 2.80
N VAL A 232 -12.93 -17.75 3.45
CA VAL A 232 -11.88 -16.81 3.05
C VAL A 232 -10.52 -17.48 3.27
N CYS A 233 -9.64 -17.47 2.28
CA CYS A 233 -8.30 -18.02 2.44
C CYS A 233 -7.40 -17.12 3.30
N ALA A 234 -6.44 -17.71 3.99
CA ALA A 234 -5.39 -17.01 4.73
C ALA A 234 -4.14 -17.89 4.80
N GLU A 235 -2.97 -17.27 4.90
CA GLU A 235 -1.67 -17.94 4.99
C GLU A 235 -0.83 -17.38 6.17
N PRO A 236 0.26 -18.06 6.59
CA PRO A 236 1.11 -17.55 7.66
C PRO A 236 1.51 -16.08 7.46
N GLY A 237 1.31 -15.27 8.51
CA GLY A 237 1.50 -13.82 8.49
C GLY A 237 0.22 -13.00 8.25
N ASP A 238 -0.86 -13.60 7.76
CA ASP A 238 -2.18 -12.95 7.74
C ASP A 238 -2.85 -12.92 9.13
N SER A 239 -2.34 -13.71 10.08
CA SER A 239 -2.75 -13.69 11.49
C SER A 239 -2.85 -12.27 12.03
N GLY A 240 -3.94 -11.97 12.71
CA GLY A 240 -4.27 -10.64 13.20
C GLY A 240 -5.01 -9.75 12.19
N GLY A 241 -5.00 -10.09 10.90
CA GLY A 241 -5.63 -9.28 9.85
C GLY A 241 -7.15 -9.17 10.00
N ALA A 242 -7.70 -8.06 9.52
CA ALA A 242 -9.13 -7.74 9.62
C ALA A 242 -10.02 -8.65 8.76
N LEU A 243 -11.14 -9.08 9.32
CA LEU A 243 -12.33 -9.59 8.62
C LEU A 243 -13.46 -8.56 8.73
N TYR A 244 -14.05 -8.16 7.62
CA TYR A 244 -15.01 -7.05 7.55
C TYR A 244 -16.06 -7.20 6.44
N ASP A 245 -17.17 -6.51 6.59
CA ASP A 245 -18.20 -6.27 5.57
C ASP A 245 -18.44 -4.76 5.44
N GLY A 246 -17.95 -4.14 4.35
CA GLY A 246 -17.94 -2.69 4.21
C GLY A 246 -17.15 -2.04 5.36
N THR A 247 -17.83 -1.25 6.19
CA THR A 247 -17.25 -0.61 7.39
C THR A 247 -17.50 -1.42 8.67
N LYS A 248 -18.13 -2.59 8.61
CA LYS A 248 -18.34 -3.46 9.78
C LYS A 248 -17.06 -4.22 10.09
N ALA A 249 -16.47 -3.99 11.25
CA ALA A 249 -15.38 -4.82 11.78
C ALA A 249 -15.95 -6.07 12.45
N LEU A 250 -15.70 -7.24 11.86
CA LEU A 250 -16.33 -8.50 12.27
C LEU A 250 -15.38 -9.40 13.07
N GLY A 251 -14.15 -9.59 12.57
CA GLY A 251 -13.23 -10.57 13.15
C GLY A 251 -11.75 -10.28 12.95
N ILE A 252 -10.92 -10.91 13.75
CA ILE A 252 -9.45 -10.87 13.69
C ILE A 252 -8.95 -12.25 13.28
N THR A 253 -8.14 -12.33 12.22
CA THR A 253 -7.65 -13.61 11.68
C THR A 253 -6.87 -14.38 12.73
N SER A 254 -7.30 -15.59 13.09
CA SER A 254 -6.63 -16.44 14.08
C SER A 254 -5.76 -17.50 13.39
N GLY A 255 -6.36 -18.26 12.47
CA GLY A 255 -5.65 -19.31 11.75
C GLY A 255 -6.63 -20.15 10.96
N GLY A 256 -6.14 -21.18 10.27
CA GLY A 256 -6.98 -21.96 9.38
C GLY A 256 -6.26 -23.15 8.78
N SER A 257 -6.86 -23.70 7.72
CA SER A 257 -6.32 -24.76 6.89
C SER A 257 -6.40 -24.37 5.43
N GLY A 258 -5.61 -25.04 4.59
CA GLY A 258 -5.55 -24.77 3.15
C GLY A 258 -4.62 -23.61 2.81
N ASP A 259 -4.84 -23.01 1.63
CA ASP A 259 -4.04 -21.89 1.11
C ASP A 259 -4.87 -21.03 0.13
N CYS A 260 -4.33 -19.90 -0.34
CA CYS A 260 -5.05 -19.03 -1.26
C CYS A 260 -5.08 -19.52 -2.72
N LYS A 261 -4.48 -20.68 -3.03
CA LYS A 261 -4.55 -21.31 -4.36
C LYS A 261 -5.65 -22.39 -4.43
N ARG A 262 -5.82 -23.16 -3.36
CA ARG A 262 -6.73 -24.31 -3.26
C ARG A 262 -7.95 -24.04 -2.39
N GLY A 263 -8.00 -22.88 -1.74
CA GLY A 263 -9.01 -22.55 -0.76
C GLY A 263 -8.74 -23.24 0.57
N GLY A 264 -9.68 -23.10 1.50
CA GLY A 264 -9.50 -23.57 2.85
C GLY A 264 -10.59 -23.11 3.80
N THR A 265 -10.35 -23.33 5.09
CA THR A 265 -11.20 -22.83 6.17
C THR A 265 -10.38 -21.93 7.05
N THR A 266 -10.85 -20.70 7.27
CA THR A 266 -10.17 -19.75 8.16
C THR A 266 -11.09 -19.34 9.30
N PHE A 267 -10.50 -19.23 10.48
CA PHE A 267 -11.15 -18.89 11.72
C PHE A 267 -10.74 -17.49 12.19
N PHE A 268 -11.70 -16.77 12.75
CA PHE A 268 -11.53 -15.40 13.19
C PHE A 268 -12.11 -15.22 14.59
N GLN A 269 -11.38 -14.49 15.42
CA GLN A 269 -11.83 -14.06 16.73
C GLN A 269 -12.79 -12.87 16.56
N PRO A 270 -14.02 -12.91 17.11
CA PRO A 270 -14.94 -11.77 17.06
C PRO A 270 -14.32 -10.47 17.59
N VAL A 271 -14.43 -9.38 16.82
CA VAL A 271 -13.93 -8.05 17.21
C VAL A 271 -14.71 -7.50 18.39
N THR A 272 -16.02 -7.74 18.46
CA THR A 272 -16.89 -7.30 19.55
C THR A 272 -16.43 -7.85 20.90
N GLU A 273 -16.03 -9.13 20.94
CA GLU A 273 -15.46 -9.75 22.15
C GLU A 273 -14.14 -9.10 22.55
N ALA A 274 -13.19 -8.98 21.61
CA ALA A 274 -11.87 -8.39 21.89
C ALA A 274 -11.99 -6.92 22.34
N ALA A 275 -12.83 -6.14 21.68
CA ALA A 275 -13.08 -4.74 22.02
C ALA A 275 -13.71 -4.60 23.42
N SER A 276 -14.70 -5.44 23.73
CA SER A 276 -15.34 -5.48 25.05
C SER A 276 -14.36 -5.88 26.15
N ALA A 277 -13.52 -6.89 25.92
CA ALA A 277 -12.56 -7.39 26.91
C ALA A 277 -11.56 -6.30 27.35
N TYR A 278 -11.14 -5.43 26.43
CA TYR A 278 -10.22 -4.34 26.73
C TYR A 278 -10.89 -2.99 27.04
N GLY A 279 -12.20 -2.88 26.83
CA GLY A 279 -12.94 -1.63 26.96
C GLY A 279 -12.47 -0.57 25.96
N VAL A 280 -12.26 -0.98 24.71
CA VAL A 280 -11.82 -0.12 23.59
C VAL A 280 -12.93 0.01 22.55
N THR A 281 -12.92 1.08 21.77
CA THR A 281 -13.90 1.33 20.70
C THR A 281 -13.20 1.27 19.34
N VAL A 282 -13.75 0.50 18.40
CA VAL A 282 -13.36 0.57 16.98
C VAL A 282 -13.94 1.85 16.39
N TYR A 283 -13.14 2.61 15.65
CA TYR A 283 -13.51 3.90 15.08
C TYR A 283 -13.13 4.00 13.60
#